data_AF-A0A7C5E0V6-F1
#
_entry.id   AF-A0A7C5E0V6-F1
#
_cell.length_a   1.000
_cell.length_b   1.000
_cell.length_c   1.000
_cell.angle_alpha   90.00
_cell.angle_beta   90.00
_cell.angle_gamma   90.00
#
_symmetry.space_group_name_H-M   'P 1'
#
loop_
_entity.id
_entity.type
_entity.pdbx_description
1 polymer ?
#
loop_
_entity_poly.entity_id
_entity_poly.type
_entity_poly.pdbx_seq_one_letter_code
_entity_poly.pdbx_strand_id
1 'polypeptide(L)'
;MKKAKGSLKVIFIISFIFLLVSSVSAQGKIEFGFHYSGWSMNVLRGLIEGMLEDGLESALKDDFLSDIQGDYPYLEEESYEQNVSFDSSGDNYGFELRWYPGGHDGSFSLGLSVEKTTMRVALTDISAQMDLNPDAFFEAGGSAEFLIKPLSFHLSFRWDLFPSSRIRPYFTFGFGAATAAALENAELSYSYSGELNIQNQIHESYSESETKTLGEIVEEIEDDDEEFTLPGFFPFIQLNLGLKGEITRNVYLLFDAGIWNGFMLRGGLAVSV
;
A
#
# COMPACT_ATOMS: atom_id res chain seq x y z
N MET A 1 21.75 -41.49 19.34
CA MET A 1 20.96 -41.02 18.16
C MET A 1 20.08 -39.88 18.66
N LYS A 2 20.13 -38.64 18.16
CA LYS A 2 20.06 -38.18 16.77
C LYS A 2 21.01 -36.99 16.55
N LYS A 3 21.73 -37.01 15.42
CA LYS A 3 22.59 -35.92 14.94
C LYS A 3 21.71 -34.77 14.44
N ALA A 4 22.00 -33.54 14.88
CA ALA A 4 21.60 -32.33 14.19
C ALA A 4 22.33 -32.27 12.82
N LYS A 5 21.68 -32.79 11.78
CA LYS A 5 22.09 -32.67 10.38
C LYS A 5 21.11 -31.71 9.69
N GLY A 6 21.37 -30.41 9.74
CA GLY A 6 20.48 -29.42 9.12
C GLY A 6 21.17 -28.10 8.76
N SER A 7 21.94 -27.49 9.66
CA SER A 7 22.41 -26.11 9.43
C SER A 7 23.70 -25.98 8.59
N LEU A 8 24.45 -27.06 8.37
CA LEU A 8 25.74 -26.97 7.66
C LEU A 8 25.58 -26.81 6.14
N LYS A 9 24.42 -27.16 5.57
CA LYS A 9 24.17 -27.06 4.12
C LYS A 9 23.80 -25.64 3.67
N VAL A 10 23.13 -24.86 4.51
CA VAL A 10 22.69 -23.49 4.16
C VAL A 10 23.88 -22.53 4.16
N ILE A 11 24.79 -22.68 5.12
CA ILE A 11 26.04 -21.90 5.19
C ILE A 11 26.94 -22.19 3.97
N PHE A 12 27.00 -23.45 3.53
CA PHE A 12 27.78 -23.83 2.34
C PHE A 12 27.24 -23.25 1.04
N ILE A 13 25.91 -23.12 0.89
CA ILE A 13 25.30 -22.55 -0.32
C ILE A 13 25.55 -21.03 -0.41
N ILE A 14 25.46 -20.30 0.71
CA ILE A 14 25.74 -18.87 0.76
C ILE A 14 27.23 -18.60 0.47
N SER A 15 28.14 -19.36 1.08
CA SER A 15 29.58 -19.23 0.79
C SER A 15 29.93 -19.61 -0.66
N PHE A 16 29.20 -20.52 -1.30
CA PHE A 16 29.40 -20.87 -2.71
C PHE A 16 28.91 -19.77 -3.67
N ILE A 17 27.84 -19.04 -3.31
CA ILE A 17 27.38 -17.85 -4.05
C ILE A 17 28.43 -16.72 -3.98
N PHE A 18 29.07 -16.52 -2.82
CA PHE A 18 30.16 -15.54 -2.69
C PHE A 18 31.45 -15.97 -3.42
N LEU A 19 31.72 -17.27 -3.58
CA LEU A 19 32.87 -17.78 -4.35
C LEU A 19 32.68 -17.70 -5.88
N LEU A 20 31.44 -17.50 -6.36
CA LEU A 20 31.14 -17.23 -7.77
C LEU A 20 31.23 -15.74 -8.13
N VAL A 21 31.50 -14.87 -7.16
CA VAL A 21 31.88 -13.48 -7.41
C VAL A 21 33.34 -13.49 -7.88
N SER A 22 33.53 -13.88 -9.14
CA SER A 22 34.79 -13.71 -9.87
C SER A 22 35.32 -12.30 -9.67
N SER A 23 36.65 -12.15 -9.74
CA SER A 23 37.41 -10.91 -9.69
C SER A 23 36.97 -9.92 -10.78
N VAL A 24 35.79 -9.32 -10.62
CA VAL A 24 35.27 -8.28 -11.48
C VAL A 24 36.08 -7.03 -11.15
N SER A 25 36.96 -6.66 -12.06
CA SER A 25 37.57 -5.33 -12.04
C SER A 25 36.43 -4.32 -12.03
N ALA A 26 36.38 -3.49 -10.98
CA ALA A 26 35.36 -2.46 -10.86
C ALA A 26 35.54 -1.46 -12.01
N GLN A 27 34.77 -1.62 -13.08
CA GLN A 27 34.76 -0.68 -14.19
C GLN A 27 33.99 0.59 -13.79
N GLY A 28 32.94 0.43 -12.98
CA GLY A 28 32.10 1.51 -12.49
C GLY A 28 31.36 2.22 -13.61
N LYS A 29 30.03 2.02 -13.66
CA LYS A 29 29.16 2.85 -14.51
C LYS A 29 28.01 3.42 -13.73
N ILE A 30 27.57 4.61 -14.13
CA ILE A 30 26.44 5.29 -13.52
C ILE A 30 25.35 5.42 -14.58
N GLU A 31 24.12 5.19 -14.15
CA GLU A 31 22.93 5.48 -14.91
C GLU A 31 22.06 6.47 -14.14
N PHE A 32 21.54 7.45 -14.86
CA PHE A 32 20.50 8.34 -14.37
C PHE A 32 19.17 7.95 -15.00
N GLY A 33 18.18 7.68 -14.16
CA GLY A 33 16.86 7.22 -14.57
C GLY A 33 15.76 8.20 -14.19
N PHE A 34 14.75 8.29 -15.04
CA PHE A 34 13.44 8.83 -14.70
C PHE A 34 12.41 7.71 -14.86
N HIS A 35 11.43 7.66 -13.97
CA HIS A 35 10.33 6.70 -14.09
C HIS A 35 9.00 7.31 -13.64
N TYR A 36 7.93 6.71 -14.16
CA TYR A 36 6.56 6.93 -13.76
C TYR A 36 5.90 5.57 -13.52
N SER A 37 5.05 5.46 -12.52
CA SER A 37 4.32 4.24 -12.24
C SER A 37 2.88 4.49 -11.84
N GLY A 38 2.03 3.50 -12.14
CA GLY A 38 0.72 3.36 -11.50
C GLY A 38 0.81 2.36 -10.36
N TRP A 39 0.05 2.63 -9.29
CA TRP A 39 -0.03 1.83 -8.07
C TRP A 39 -1.47 1.48 -7.74
N SER A 40 -1.72 0.26 -7.24
CA SER A 40 -3.04 -0.17 -6.76
C SER A 40 -2.93 -1.43 -5.89
N MET A 41 -3.83 -1.59 -4.93
CA MET A 41 -4.06 -2.83 -4.17
C MET A 41 -5.23 -3.65 -4.72
N ASN A 42 -5.87 -3.21 -5.81
CA ASN A 42 -7.07 -3.84 -6.37
C ASN A 42 -6.89 -5.28 -6.84
N VAL A 43 -5.65 -5.75 -7.02
CA VAL A 43 -5.35 -7.16 -7.28
C VAL A 43 -5.83 -8.06 -6.11
N LEU A 44 -5.88 -7.52 -4.90
CA LEU A 44 -6.38 -8.19 -3.70
C LEU A 44 -7.75 -7.68 -3.25
N ARG A 45 -8.48 -6.95 -4.11
CA ARG A 45 -9.76 -6.32 -3.78
C ARG A 45 -10.70 -7.24 -3.01
N GLY A 46 -11.07 -8.39 -3.60
CA GLY A 46 -12.04 -9.30 -2.97
C GLY A 46 -11.54 -9.93 -1.65
N LEU A 47 -10.23 -10.04 -1.44
CA LEU A 47 -9.69 -10.47 -0.15
C LEU A 47 -9.83 -9.34 0.89
N ILE A 48 -9.57 -8.10 0.50
CA ILE A 48 -9.68 -6.92 1.37
C ILE A 48 -11.15 -6.67 1.72
N GLU A 49 -12.05 -6.70 0.73
CA GLU A 49 -13.50 -6.54 0.93
C GLU A 49 -14.02 -7.58 1.93
N GLY A 50 -13.74 -8.86 1.74
CA GLY A 50 -14.19 -9.89 2.69
C GLY A 50 -13.60 -9.74 4.10
N MET A 51 -12.33 -9.31 4.23
CA MET A 51 -11.74 -9.04 5.55
C MET A 51 -12.36 -7.81 6.24
N LEU A 52 -12.78 -6.81 5.47
CA LEU A 52 -13.41 -5.60 5.99
C LEU A 52 -14.88 -5.83 6.32
N GLU A 53 -15.61 -6.60 5.51
CA GLU A 53 -16.99 -7.03 5.82
C GLU A 53 -17.00 -7.74 7.18
N ASP A 54 -16.20 -8.81 7.33
CA ASP A 54 -16.11 -9.55 8.60
C ASP A 54 -15.64 -8.67 9.78
N GLY A 55 -14.73 -7.72 9.50
CA GLY A 55 -14.08 -6.89 10.53
C GLY A 55 -14.93 -5.71 11.01
N LEU A 56 -15.75 -5.14 10.12
CA LEU A 56 -16.60 -3.98 10.39
C LEU A 56 -18.01 -4.38 10.79
N GLU A 57 -18.48 -5.59 10.44
CA GLU A 57 -19.84 -6.05 10.70
C GLU A 57 -20.24 -5.84 12.17
N SER A 58 -19.50 -6.43 13.11
CA SER A 58 -19.84 -6.34 14.55
C SER A 58 -19.76 -4.91 15.07
N ALA A 59 -18.73 -4.15 14.69
CA ALA A 59 -18.52 -2.80 15.22
C ALA A 59 -19.61 -1.85 14.75
N LEU A 60 -19.88 -1.80 13.44
CA LEU A 60 -20.91 -0.93 12.88
C LEU A 60 -22.31 -1.35 13.32
N LYS A 61 -22.58 -2.67 13.38
CA LYS A 61 -23.85 -3.18 13.89
C LYS A 61 -24.09 -2.76 15.34
N ASP A 62 -23.11 -2.97 16.21
CA ASP A 62 -23.24 -2.68 17.64
C ASP A 62 -23.40 -1.16 17.86
N ASP A 63 -22.64 -0.33 17.14
CA ASP A 63 -22.75 1.13 17.21
C ASP A 63 -24.15 1.61 16.75
N PHE A 64 -24.61 1.17 15.57
CA PHE A 64 -25.95 1.54 15.07
C PHE A 64 -27.06 1.07 16.03
N LEU A 65 -26.97 -0.16 16.53
CA LEU A 65 -27.98 -0.69 17.44
C LEU A 65 -27.98 0.07 18.78
N SER A 66 -26.80 0.41 19.30
CA SER A 66 -26.66 1.20 20.53
C SER A 66 -27.27 2.59 20.38
N ASP A 67 -27.00 3.29 19.27
CA ASP A 67 -27.57 4.62 19.00
C ASP A 67 -29.09 4.56 18.87
N ILE A 68 -29.61 3.62 18.09
CA ILE A 68 -31.06 3.43 17.89
C ILE A 68 -31.75 3.07 19.23
N GLN A 69 -31.16 2.18 20.02
CA GLN A 69 -31.71 1.79 21.32
C GLN A 69 -31.58 2.87 22.40
N GLY A 70 -30.68 3.85 22.21
CA GLY A 70 -30.59 5.04 23.05
C GLY A 70 -31.89 5.84 23.03
N ASP A 71 -32.47 6.03 21.85
CA ASP A 71 -33.72 6.76 21.65
C ASP A 71 -34.96 5.84 21.70
N TYR A 72 -34.81 4.59 21.26
CA TYR A 72 -35.87 3.58 21.17
C TYR A 72 -35.48 2.25 21.83
N PRO A 73 -35.44 2.16 23.18
CA PRO A 73 -34.89 1.00 23.92
C PRO A 73 -35.62 -0.34 23.74
N TYR A 74 -36.76 -0.32 23.06
CA TYR A 74 -37.60 -1.50 22.82
C TYR A 74 -37.38 -2.11 21.43
N LEU A 75 -36.57 -1.47 20.57
CA LEU A 75 -36.22 -2.00 19.26
C LEU A 75 -35.09 -3.03 19.43
N GLU A 76 -35.36 -4.26 19.00
CA GLU A 76 -34.39 -5.36 19.01
C GLU A 76 -34.03 -5.74 17.57
N GLU A 77 -32.76 -6.06 17.33
CA GLU A 77 -32.29 -6.56 16.03
C GLU A 77 -32.99 -7.87 15.64
N GLU A 78 -33.52 -7.92 14.42
CA GLU A 78 -34.01 -9.14 13.79
C GLU A 78 -33.02 -9.67 12.73
N SER A 79 -32.53 -8.78 11.86
CA SER A 79 -31.50 -9.09 10.86
C SER A 79 -30.59 -7.90 10.58
N TYR A 80 -29.36 -8.21 10.16
CA TYR A 80 -28.37 -7.25 9.71
C TYR A 80 -27.67 -7.78 8.45
N GLU A 81 -27.55 -6.93 7.43
CA GLU A 81 -26.76 -7.20 6.23
C GLU A 81 -25.85 -6.00 5.96
N GLN A 82 -24.60 -6.27 5.59
CA GLN A 82 -23.61 -5.26 5.24
C GLN A 82 -22.87 -5.65 3.95
N ASN A 83 -22.53 -4.65 3.13
CA ASN A 83 -21.63 -4.82 2.00
C ASN A 83 -20.56 -3.71 2.03
N VAL A 84 -19.33 -4.07 1.66
CA VAL A 84 -18.20 -3.12 1.61
C VAL A 84 -17.51 -3.20 0.26
N SER A 85 -17.43 -2.06 -0.44
CA SER A 85 -16.71 -1.92 -1.70
C SER A 85 -15.37 -1.22 -1.49
N PHE A 86 -14.29 -1.86 -1.94
CA PHE A 86 -12.93 -1.35 -1.83
C PHE A 86 -12.39 -0.86 -3.16
N ASP A 87 -11.67 0.27 -3.13
CA ASP A 87 -10.88 0.74 -4.26
C ASP A 87 -9.54 1.31 -3.80
N SER A 88 -8.54 1.22 -4.68
CA SER A 88 -7.23 1.77 -4.43
C SER A 88 -6.55 2.19 -5.72
N SER A 89 -5.91 3.34 -5.67
CA SER A 89 -5.25 3.92 -6.83
C SER A 89 -4.10 4.81 -6.40
N GLY A 90 -3.11 4.96 -7.27
CA GLY A 90 -2.01 5.84 -7.01
C GLY A 90 -1.11 5.96 -8.21
N ASP A 91 -0.23 6.93 -8.12
CA ASP A 91 0.80 7.16 -9.10
C ASP A 91 2.09 7.58 -8.40
N ASN A 92 3.21 7.34 -9.07
CA ASN A 92 4.47 7.89 -8.63
C ASN A 92 5.31 8.35 -9.81
N TYR A 93 6.18 9.30 -9.54
CA TYR A 93 7.29 9.61 -10.43
C TYR A 93 8.54 9.90 -9.62
N GLY A 94 9.69 9.61 -10.22
CA GLY A 94 10.94 9.72 -9.52
C GLY A 94 12.16 9.68 -10.40
N PHE A 95 13.27 9.99 -9.76
CA PHE A 95 14.60 9.94 -10.35
C PHE A 95 15.43 8.89 -9.62
N GLU A 96 16.22 8.12 -10.37
CA GLU A 96 17.11 7.08 -9.84
C GLU A 96 18.54 7.33 -10.30
N LEU A 97 19.48 7.26 -9.37
CA LEU A 97 20.90 7.10 -9.67
C LEU A 97 21.27 5.64 -9.45
N ARG A 98 21.71 4.94 -10.50
CA ARG A 98 22.08 3.54 -10.43
C ARG A 98 23.54 3.31 -10.76
N TRP A 99 24.24 2.64 -9.85
CA TRP A 99 25.64 2.28 -10.00
C TRP A 99 25.79 0.80 -10.35
N TYR A 100 26.56 0.52 -11.39
CA TYR A 100 26.94 -0.82 -11.85
C TYR A 100 28.42 -1.06 -11.52
N PRO A 101 28.74 -1.81 -10.45
CA PRO A 101 30.12 -2.09 -10.08
C PRO A 101 30.88 -2.82 -11.20
N GLY A 102 30.21 -3.76 -11.86
CA GLY A 102 30.75 -4.55 -12.98
C GLY A 102 30.75 -3.86 -14.34
N GLY A 103 30.33 -2.60 -14.42
CA GLY A 103 30.24 -1.86 -15.68
C GLY A 103 29.04 -2.28 -16.53
N HIS A 104 29.14 -2.04 -17.85
CA HIS A 104 28.01 -2.13 -18.79
C HIS A 104 27.39 -3.54 -18.89
N ASP A 105 28.21 -4.57 -18.76
CA ASP A 105 27.80 -5.99 -18.82
C ASP A 105 27.77 -6.64 -17.44
N GLY A 106 27.80 -5.83 -16.37
CA GLY A 106 27.64 -6.31 -15.01
C GLY A 106 26.19 -6.73 -14.73
N SER A 107 26.01 -7.90 -14.10
CA SER A 107 24.68 -8.39 -13.72
C SER A 107 24.09 -7.69 -12.50
N PHE A 108 24.90 -7.06 -11.66
CA PHE A 108 24.45 -6.46 -10.41
C PHE A 108 24.54 -4.93 -10.44
N SER A 109 23.55 -4.26 -9.85
CA SER A 109 23.57 -2.81 -9.64
C SER A 109 22.83 -2.36 -8.38
N LEU A 110 23.23 -1.19 -7.89
CA LEU A 110 22.67 -0.49 -6.73
C LEU A 110 22.03 0.81 -7.17
N GLY A 111 20.76 1.03 -6.83
CA GLY A 111 19.99 2.23 -7.15
C GLY A 111 19.65 3.03 -5.90
N LEU A 112 19.79 4.35 -6.00
CA LEU A 112 19.24 5.31 -5.06
C LEU A 112 18.19 6.14 -5.78
N SER A 113 16.94 6.15 -5.30
CA SER A 113 15.89 6.96 -5.91
C SER A 113 15.24 7.92 -4.93
N VAL A 114 14.71 9.01 -5.48
CA VAL A 114 13.75 9.88 -4.82
C VAL A 114 12.45 9.86 -5.62
N GLU A 115 11.34 9.58 -4.96
CA GLU A 115 10.05 9.35 -5.60
C GLU A 115 8.96 10.15 -4.88
N LYS A 116 8.22 10.96 -5.65
CA LYS A 116 6.97 11.58 -5.17
C LYS A 116 5.83 10.65 -5.55
N THR A 117 5.01 10.32 -4.57
CA THR A 117 3.97 9.31 -4.70
C THR A 117 2.64 9.88 -4.23
N THR A 118 1.55 9.43 -4.83
CA THR A 118 0.19 9.54 -4.33
C THR A 118 -0.35 8.13 -4.11
N MET A 119 -0.86 7.82 -2.92
CA MET A 119 -1.49 6.54 -2.62
C MET A 119 -2.86 6.81 -2.01
N ARG A 120 -3.90 6.30 -2.66
CA ARG A 120 -5.30 6.43 -2.25
C ARG A 120 -5.87 5.05 -1.98
N VAL A 121 -6.48 4.89 -0.82
CA VAL A 121 -7.22 3.70 -0.40
C VAL A 121 -8.60 4.16 0.03
N ALA A 122 -9.65 3.60 -0.54
CA ALA A 122 -11.02 4.05 -0.28
C ALA A 122 -11.97 2.88 -0.09
N LEU A 123 -12.88 3.03 0.86
CA LEU A 123 -14.13 2.30 0.97
C LEU A 123 -15.17 3.14 0.23
N THR A 124 -15.43 2.81 -1.03
CA THR A 124 -16.22 3.66 -1.93
C THR A 124 -17.71 3.56 -1.66
N ASP A 125 -18.14 2.43 -1.12
CA ASP A 125 -19.52 2.17 -0.72
C ASP A 125 -19.48 1.22 0.48
N ILE A 126 -20.07 1.67 1.57
CA ILE A 126 -20.39 0.86 2.74
C ILE A 126 -21.90 0.96 2.86
N SER A 127 -22.60 -0.15 2.68
CA SER A 127 -24.05 -0.20 2.86
C SER A 127 -24.40 -1.17 3.95
N ALA A 128 -25.30 -0.76 4.85
CA ALA A 128 -25.82 -1.58 5.92
C ALA A 128 -27.34 -1.48 5.96
N GLN A 129 -28.00 -2.60 6.21
CA GLN A 129 -29.45 -2.68 6.39
C GLN A 129 -29.74 -3.49 7.65
N MET A 130 -30.67 -3.00 8.47
CA MET A 130 -31.06 -3.65 9.71
C MET A 130 -32.59 -3.66 9.83
N ASP A 131 -33.15 -4.85 10.00
CA ASP A 131 -34.54 -5.03 10.39
C ASP A 131 -34.62 -5.09 11.91
N LEU A 132 -35.57 -4.36 12.48
CA LEU A 132 -35.75 -4.17 13.90
C LEU A 132 -37.19 -4.52 14.31
N ASN A 133 -37.32 -5.23 15.42
CA ASN A 133 -38.61 -5.59 16.00
C ASN A 133 -38.96 -4.65 17.16
N PRO A 134 -40.17 -4.06 17.23
CA PRO A 134 -41.30 -4.21 16.29
C PRO A 134 -41.33 -3.22 15.11
N ASP A 135 -41.39 -3.78 13.89
CA ASP A 135 -41.71 -3.12 12.60
C ASP A 135 -40.95 -1.80 12.38
N ALA A 136 -39.62 -1.89 12.42
CA ALA A 136 -38.71 -0.82 12.11
C ALA A 136 -37.61 -1.29 11.14
N PHE A 137 -37.13 -0.37 10.31
CA PHE A 137 -36.09 -0.61 9.32
C PHE A 137 -35.07 0.52 9.36
N PHE A 138 -33.80 0.16 9.36
CA PHE A 138 -32.69 1.09 9.30
C PHE A 138 -31.83 0.79 8.07
N GLU A 139 -31.54 1.82 7.28
CA GLU A 139 -30.57 1.75 6.20
C GLU A 139 -29.48 2.78 6.40
N ALA A 140 -28.23 2.39 6.18
CA ALA A 140 -27.09 3.28 6.23
C ALA A 140 -26.20 3.11 5.02
N GLY A 141 -25.66 4.23 4.55
CA GLY A 141 -24.68 4.34 3.49
C GLY A 141 -23.49 5.14 3.97
N GLY A 142 -22.30 4.79 3.53
CA GLY A 142 -21.09 5.51 3.87
C GLY A 142 -19.95 5.31 2.90
N SER A 143 -18.93 6.13 3.07
CA SER A 143 -17.67 6.03 2.35
C SER A 143 -16.53 6.54 3.23
N ALA A 144 -15.34 6.01 3.00
CA ALA A 144 -14.12 6.45 3.66
C ALA A 144 -12.98 6.48 2.65
N GLU A 145 -12.08 7.45 2.76
CA GLU A 145 -10.89 7.58 1.93
C GLU A 145 -9.68 7.95 2.79
N PHE A 146 -8.61 7.18 2.62
CA PHE A 146 -7.29 7.48 3.13
C PHE A 146 -6.37 7.88 1.97
N LEU A 147 -5.78 9.06 2.05
CA LEU A 147 -4.91 9.64 1.04
C LEU A 147 -3.56 10.05 1.63
N ILE A 148 -2.48 9.48 1.13
CA ILE A 148 -1.10 9.83 1.52
C ILE A 148 -0.26 10.21 0.31
N LYS A 149 0.54 11.28 0.43
CA LYS A 149 1.39 11.82 -0.65
C LYS A 149 2.87 11.89 -0.26
N PRO A 150 3.55 10.74 -0.07
CA PRO A 150 4.90 10.73 0.45
C PRO A 150 5.94 11.18 -0.58
N LEU A 151 6.92 11.96 -0.11
CA LEU A 151 8.23 12.07 -0.76
C LEU A 151 9.16 11.04 -0.11
N SER A 152 9.62 10.08 -0.90
CA SER A 152 10.28 8.87 -0.41
C SER A 152 11.67 8.70 -1.02
N PHE A 153 12.58 8.11 -0.24
CA PHE A 153 13.92 7.74 -0.68
C PHE A 153 14.05 6.22 -0.69
N HIS A 154 14.62 5.63 -1.74
CA HIS A 154 14.73 4.18 -1.87
C HIS A 154 16.17 3.75 -2.15
N LEU A 155 16.53 2.60 -1.58
CA LEU A 155 17.68 1.81 -1.95
C LEU A 155 17.18 0.54 -2.67
N SER A 156 17.67 0.31 -3.89
CA SER A 156 17.26 -0.83 -4.69
C SER A 156 18.45 -1.64 -5.21
N PHE A 157 18.31 -2.95 -5.18
CA PHE A 157 19.29 -3.94 -5.63
C PHE A 157 18.71 -4.62 -6.86
N ARG A 158 19.40 -4.55 -7.99
CA ARG A 158 18.93 -5.15 -9.25
C ARG A 158 19.91 -6.20 -9.74
N TRP A 159 19.34 -7.31 -10.20
CA TRP A 159 20.06 -8.40 -10.86
C TRP A 159 19.55 -8.60 -12.28
N ASP A 160 20.38 -8.22 -13.26
CA ASP A 160 20.19 -8.48 -14.68
C ASP A 160 20.59 -9.93 -14.99
N LEU A 161 19.65 -10.71 -15.54
CA LEU A 161 19.85 -12.13 -15.83
C LEU A 161 20.73 -12.35 -17.07
N PHE A 162 20.59 -11.46 -18.06
CA PHE A 162 21.32 -11.52 -19.33
C PHE A 162 21.92 -10.13 -19.65
N PRO A 163 22.97 -9.70 -18.93
CA PRO A 163 23.44 -8.32 -18.97
C PRO A 163 24.06 -7.91 -20.31
N SER A 164 24.51 -8.84 -21.16
CA SER A 164 25.03 -8.54 -22.50
C SER A 164 23.94 -8.48 -23.59
N SER A 165 22.69 -8.77 -23.24
CA SER A 165 21.58 -8.75 -24.20
C SER A 165 21.10 -7.32 -24.47
N ARG A 166 20.53 -7.09 -25.66
CA ARG A 166 19.82 -5.84 -25.98
C ARG A 166 18.54 -5.68 -25.16
N ILE A 167 17.92 -6.80 -24.80
CA ILE A 167 16.75 -6.87 -23.90
C ILE A 167 17.19 -7.67 -22.69
N ARG A 168 17.26 -7.03 -21.53
CA ARG A 168 17.82 -7.57 -20.29
C ARG A 168 16.69 -7.72 -19.28
N PRO A 169 16.18 -8.94 -19.06
CA PRO A 169 15.32 -9.22 -17.93
C PRO A 169 16.09 -9.08 -16.64
N TYR A 170 15.44 -8.54 -15.62
CA TYR A 170 16.02 -8.38 -14.30
C TYR A 170 14.98 -8.54 -13.22
N PHE A 171 15.44 -8.76 -11.99
CA PHE A 171 14.62 -8.59 -10.80
C PHE A 171 15.22 -7.52 -9.90
N THR A 172 14.37 -6.82 -9.16
CA THR A 172 14.77 -5.79 -8.22
C THR A 172 14.19 -6.10 -6.86
N PHE A 173 15.01 -5.99 -5.81
CA PHE A 173 14.57 -5.95 -4.42
C PHE A 173 15.02 -4.62 -3.82
N GLY A 174 14.19 -3.99 -3.01
CA GLY A 174 14.53 -2.69 -2.44
C GLY A 174 13.71 -2.34 -1.22
N PHE A 175 14.13 -1.27 -0.58
CA PHE A 175 13.44 -0.69 0.55
C PHE A 175 13.55 0.83 0.50
N GLY A 176 12.59 1.51 1.08
CA GLY A 176 12.58 2.95 1.16
C GLY A 176 11.87 3.46 2.40
N ALA A 177 11.93 4.77 2.58
CA ALA A 177 11.23 5.45 3.65
C ALA A 177 10.83 6.86 3.20
N ALA A 178 9.67 7.30 3.67
CA ALA A 178 9.29 8.71 3.72
C ALA A 178 9.29 9.20 5.18
N THR A 179 9.45 10.51 5.36
CA THR A 179 9.50 11.15 6.68
C THR A 179 8.16 11.08 7.42
N ALA A 180 8.17 11.24 8.74
CA ALA A 180 6.97 11.36 9.58
C ALA A 180 5.93 12.35 9.03
N ALA A 181 6.39 13.48 8.47
CA ALA A 181 5.51 14.47 7.84
C ALA A 181 4.60 13.89 6.75
N ALA A 182 4.96 12.77 6.10
CA ALA A 182 4.06 12.12 5.15
C ALA A 182 2.84 11.49 5.85
N LEU A 183 3.04 10.92 7.04
CA LEU A 183 1.97 10.37 7.87
C LEU A 183 1.14 11.48 8.50
N GLU A 184 1.78 12.48 9.11
CA GLU A 184 1.10 13.62 9.75
C GLU A 184 0.16 14.33 8.76
N ASN A 185 0.59 14.52 7.51
CA ASN A 185 -0.20 15.16 6.46
C ASN A 185 -1.07 14.17 5.65
N ALA A 186 -1.17 12.90 6.05
CA ALA A 186 -2.09 11.98 5.40
C ALA A 186 -3.54 12.35 5.78
N GLU A 187 -4.43 12.36 4.80
CA GLU A 187 -5.82 12.78 4.96
C GLU A 187 -6.70 11.54 5.10
N LEU A 188 -7.57 11.55 6.11
CA LEU A 188 -8.70 10.64 6.27
C LEU A 188 -9.98 11.45 6.06
N SER A 189 -10.75 11.07 5.04
CA SER A 189 -12.08 11.61 4.78
C SER A 189 -13.10 10.52 4.99
N TYR A 190 -14.21 10.81 5.65
CA TYR A 190 -15.33 9.89 5.76
C TYR A 190 -16.65 10.63 5.62
N SER A 191 -17.68 9.91 5.18
CA SER A 191 -19.06 10.39 5.13
C SER A 191 -19.98 9.21 5.38
N TYR A 192 -20.99 9.41 6.22
CA TYR A 192 -22.07 8.45 6.39
C TYR A 192 -23.42 9.17 6.43
N SER A 193 -24.46 8.41 6.08
CA SER A 193 -25.86 8.79 6.22
C SER A 193 -26.69 7.57 6.52
N GLY A 194 -27.61 7.66 7.48
CA GLY A 194 -28.55 6.59 7.79
C GLY A 194 -29.97 7.11 7.97
N GLU A 195 -30.96 6.29 7.63
CA GLU A 195 -32.38 6.57 7.80
C GLU A 195 -33.03 5.48 8.63
N LEU A 196 -33.64 5.87 9.76
CA LEU A 196 -34.45 5.00 10.60
C LEU A 196 -35.93 5.25 10.31
N ASN A 197 -36.65 4.17 10.00
CA ASN A 197 -38.07 4.18 9.72
C ASN A 197 -38.79 3.28 10.73
N ILE A 198 -39.61 3.85 11.62
CA ILE A 198 -40.40 3.09 12.60
C ILE A 198 -41.87 3.14 12.22
N GLN A 199 -42.47 1.97 11.96
CA GLN A 199 -43.90 1.79 11.67
C GLN A 199 -44.42 2.74 10.57
N ASN A 200 -43.54 3.17 9.67
CA ASN A 200 -43.83 4.11 8.58
C ASN A 200 -44.48 5.44 9.06
N GLN A 201 -44.16 5.86 10.30
CA GLN A 201 -44.66 7.07 10.94
C GLN A 201 -43.54 7.98 11.45
N ILE A 202 -42.45 7.38 11.97
CA ILE A 202 -41.29 8.11 12.45
C ILE A 202 -40.16 7.91 11.43
N HIS A 203 -39.58 9.01 11.00
CA HIS A 203 -38.45 9.08 10.09
C HIS A 203 -37.36 9.91 10.75
N GLU A 204 -36.21 9.30 11.02
CA GLU A 204 -35.04 9.98 11.56
C GLU A 204 -33.87 9.79 10.62
N SER A 205 -33.11 10.87 10.41
CA SER A 205 -31.95 10.89 9.52
C SER A 205 -30.71 11.22 10.32
N TYR A 206 -29.69 10.39 10.19
CA TYR A 206 -28.36 10.60 10.74
C TYR A 206 -27.42 10.89 9.57
N SER A 207 -26.55 11.88 9.69
CA SER A 207 -25.53 12.11 8.66
C SER A 207 -24.37 12.90 9.21
N GLU A 208 -23.17 12.50 8.83
CA GLU A 208 -21.94 13.21 9.16
C GLU A 208 -20.94 13.06 8.02
N SER A 209 -20.06 14.04 7.90
CA SER A 209 -18.94 13.96 7.00
C SER A 209 -17.82 14.80 7.54
N GLU A 210 -16.62 14.26 7.52
CA GLU A 210 -15.46 14.97 8.03
C GLU A 210 -14.22 14.64 7.19
N THR A 211 -13.26 15.54 7.22
CA THR A 211 -11.93 15.31 6.66
C THR A 211 -10.92 15.87 7.64
N LYS A 212 -10.03 15.00 8.09
CA LYS A 212 -8.98 15.31 9.05
C LYS A 212 -7.66 14.73 8.58
N THR A 213 -6.58 15.34 9.00
CA THR A 213 -5.25 14.78 8.87
C THR A 213 -5.00 13.77 9.99
N LEU A 214 -4.10 12.81 9.78
CA LEU A 214 -3.70 11.91 10.87
C LEU A 214 -3.06 12.68 12.04
N GLY A 215 -2.40 13.81 11.77
CA GLY A 215 -1.89 14.69 12.83
C GLY A 215 -3.00 15.22 13.73
N GLU A 216 -4.08 15.75 13.14
CA GLU A 216 -5.25 16.24 13.89
C GLU A 216 -5.93 15.11 14.68
N ILE A 217 -6.07 13.92 14.09
CA ILE A 217 -6.66 12.76 14.78
C ILE A 217 -5.81 12.34 15.99
N VAL A 218 -4.48 12.37 15.87
CA VAL A 218 -3.59 12.05 16.99
C VAL A 218 -3.72 13.08 18.11
N GLU A 219 -3.75 14.36 17.76
CA GLU A 219 -3.92 15.45 18.75
C GLU A 219 -5.26 15.30 19.51
N GLU A 220 -6.34 14.93 18.83
CA GLU A 220 -7.65 14.66 19.47
C GLU A 220 -7.59 13.47 20.44
N ILE A 221 -6.93 12.37 20.05
CA ILE A 221 -6.79 11.17 20.90
C ILE A 221 -5.91 11.45 22.12
N GLU A 222 -4.82 12.19 21.95
CA GLU A 222 -3.92 12.56 23.05
C GLU A 222 -4.60 13.49 24.07
N ASP A 223 -5.51 14.36 23.61
CA ASP A 223 -6.32 15.22 24.48
C ASP A 223 -7.34 14.42 25.32
N ASP A 224 -7.74 13.23 24.87
CA ASP A 224 -8.62 12.29 25.57
C ASP A 224 -7.87 11.35 26.56
N ASP A 225 -6.64 11.72 26.97
CA ASP A 225 -5.75 10.98 27.88
C ASP A 225 -5.25 9.61 27.34
N GLU A 226 -5.35 9.35 26.03
CA GLU A 226 -4.80 8.15 25.38
C GLU A 226 -3.47 8.44 24.66
N GLU A 227 -2.38 7.78 25.07
CA GLU A 227 -1.07 7.96 24.43
C GLU A 227 -1.03 7.22 23.08
N PHE A 228 -1.17 7.96 21.98
CA PHE A 228 -1.07 7.43 20.61
C PHE A 228 0.06 8.09 19.84
N THR A 229 0.95 7.29 19.25
CA THR A 229 2.12 7.83 18.53
C THR A 229 2.18 7.33 17.09
N LEU A 230 2.30 8.27 16.15
CA LEU A 230 2.56 7.93 14.76
C LEU A 230 3.99 7.39 14.60
N PRO A 231 4.19 6.36 13.74
CA PRO A 231 5.52 5.95 13.35
C PRO A 231 6.32 7.14 12.79
N GLY A 232 7.59 7.29 13.18
CA GLY A 232 8.44 8.38 12.70
C GLY A 232 8.81 8.33 11.20
N PHE A 233 8.31 7.33 10.46
CA PHE A 233 8.52 7.16 9.02
C PHE A 233 7.47 6.25 8.39
N PHE A 234 7.27 6.39 7.08
CA PHE A 234 6.45 5.48 6.29
C PHE A 234 7.36 4.54 5.47
N PRO A 235 7.42 3.23 5.78
CA PRO A 235 8.31 2.28 5.10
C PRO A 235 7.83 1.94 3.69
N PHE A 236 8.76 1.63 2.79
CA PHE A 236 8.49 1.02 1.49
C PHE A 236 9.26 -0.29 1.34
N ILE A 237 8.60 -1.31 0.79
CA ILE A 237 9.23 -2.58 0.41
C ILE A 237 8.98 -2.81 -1.07
N GLN A 238 10.04 -3.12 -1.82
CA GLN A 238 10.02 -3.31 -3.25
C GLN A 238 10.45 -4.72 -3.63
N LEU A 239 9.66 -5.37 -4.49
CA LEU A 239 10.05 -6.60 -5.20
C LEU A 239 9.45 -6.59 -6.60
N ASN A 240 10.29 -6.43 -7.62
CA ASN A 240 9.85 -6.28 -9.01
C ASN A 240 10.54 -7.24 -9.96
N LEU A 241 9.84 -7.59 -11.03
CA LEU A 241 10.42 -8.12 -12.25
C LEU A 241 10.38 -7.03 -13.32
N GLY A 242 11.44 -6.91 -14.09
CA GLY A 242 11.51 -5.88 -15.12
C GLY A 242 12.29 -6.27 -16.36
N LEU A 243 12.19 -5.42 -17.36
CA LEU A 243 12.85 -5.53 -18.65
C LEU A 243 13.56 -4.21 -18.96
N LYS A 244 14.85 -4.28 -19.27
CA LYS A 244 15.65 -3.17 -19.77
C LYS A 244 15.92 -3.35 -21.25
N GLY A 245 15.41 -2.46 -22.09
CA GLY A 245 15.61 -2.46 -23.55
C GLY A 245 16.59 -1.38 -23.99
N GLU A 246 17.62 -1.74 -24.75
CA GLU A 246 18.59 -0.77 -25.30
C GLU A 246 18.04 -0.08 -26.56
N ILE A 247 17.84 1.24 -26.45
CA ILE A 247 17.49 2.12 -27.57
C ILE A 247 18.77 2.51 -28.31
N THR A 248 19.75 3.02 -27.57
CA THR A 248 21.11 3.33 -28.02
C THR A 248 22.11 2.84 -26.97
N ARG A 249 23.42 2.90 -27.27
CA ARG A 249 24.49 2.48 -26.33
C ARG A 249 24.46 3.17 -24.97
N ASN A 250 23.77 4.30 -24.85
CA ASN A 250 23.67 5.09 -23.62
C ASN A 250 22.24 5.29 -23.15
N VAL A 251 21.20 4.87 -23.91
CA VAL A 251 19.80 5.17 -23.58
C VAL A 251 18.99 3.87 -23.55
N TYR A 252 18.29 3.65 -22.45
CA TYR A 252 17.51 2.45 -22.20
C TYR A 252 16.07 2.77 -21.82
N LEU A 253 15.16 1.93 -22.28
CA LEU A 253 13.79 1.85 -21.80
C LEU A 253 13.71 0.84 -20.65
N LEU A 254 12.97 1.16 -19.61
CA LEU A 254 12.72 0.29 -18.46
C LEU A 254 11.22 0.04 -18.33
N PHE A 255 10.87 -1.20 -18.02
CA PHE A 255 9.53 -1.59 -17.62
C PHE A 255 9.61 -2.51 -16.41
N ASP A 256 8.85 -2.23 -15.35
CA ASP A 256 8.78 -3.05 -14.14
C ASP A 256 7.34 -3.37 -13.77
N ALA A 257 7.12 -4.57 -13.25
CA ALA A 257 5.90 -4.99 -12.60
C ALA A 257 6.23 -5.70 -11.28
N GLY A 258 5.51 -5.40 -10.22
CA GLY A 258 5.76 -6.05 -8.94
C GLY A 258 5.06 -5.43 -7.75
N ILE A 259 5.67 -5.64 -6.58
CA ILE A 259 5.18 -5.20 -5.29
C ILE A 259 5.97 -3.97 -4.84
N TRP A 260 5.24 -2.92 -4.47
CA TRP A 260 5.72 -1.69 -3.85
C TRP A 260 4.62 -1.18 -2.91
N ASN A 261 4.57 -1.68 -1.67
CA ASN A 261 3.47 -1.48 -0.71
C ASN A 261 2.05 -1.73 -1.29
N GLY A 262 1.96 -2.54 -2.34
CA GLY A 262 0.81 -2.70 -3.24
C GLY A 262 1.34 -3.10 -4.61
N PHE A 263 0.50 -3.27 -5.62
CA PHE A 263 0.95 -3.63 -6.96
C PHE A 263 1.32 -2.40 -7.75
N MET A 264 2.42 -2.50 -8.50
CA MET A 264 2.96 -1.40 -9.29
C MET A 264 3.27 -1.85 -10.72
N LEU A 265 2.92 -1.00 -11.69
CA LEU A 265 3.42 -1.05 -13.06
C LEU A 265 4.19 0.23 -13.36
N ARG A 266 5.47 0.11 -13.70
CA ARG A 266 6.39 1.24 -13.87
C ARG A 266 6.99 1.23 -15.27
N GLY A 267 7.05 2.41 -15.89
CA GLY A 267 7.81 2.67 -17.10
C GLY A 267 8.86 3.73 -16.85
N GLY A 268 10.01 3.62 -17.50
CA GLY A 268 11.10 4.58 -17.31
C GLY A 268 12.09 4.66 -18.45
N LEU A 269 12.96 5.65 -18.34
CA LEU A 269 14.11 5.86 -19.21
C LEU A 269 15.36 5.98 -18.37
N ALA A 270 16.46 5.39 -18.83
CA ALA A 270 17.76 5.51 -18.19
C ALA A 270 18.82 5.96 -19.19
N VAL A 271 19.72 6.83 -18.74
CA VAL A 271 20.88 7.31 -19.49
C VAL A 271 22.15 6.90 -18.77
N SER A 272 23.03 6.16 -19.45
CA SER A 272 24.34 5.75 -18.94
C SER A 272 25.40 6.80 -19.25
N VAL A 273 26.14 7.19 -18.22
CA VAL A 273 27.27 8.12 -18.24
C VAL A 273 28.56 7.37 -17.93
#